data_AF-A0A9E5R0F4-F1
#
_entry.id   AF-A0A9E5R0F4-F1
#
_cell.length_a   1.000
_cell.length_b   1.000
_cell.length_c   1.000
_cell.angle_alpha   90.00
_cell.angle_beta   90.00
_cell.angle_gamma   90.00
#
_symmetry.space_group_name_H-M   'P 1'
#
loop_
_entity.id
_entity.type
_entity.pdbx_description
1 polymer ?
#
loop_
_entity_poly.entity_id
_entity_poly.type
_entity_poly.pdbx_seq_one_letter_code
_entity_poly.pdbx_strand_id
1 'polypeptide(L)'
;MPAPILQADYETLREAERSALILAEDLAERLRKLRAVMDALEEEGWMGRGAEAFFEEMHEEVLPRFRRLVIALEETSFTLREVGHSFNESEDQAATQLLWR
;
A
#
# COMPACT_ATOMS: atom_id res chain seq x y z
N MET A 1 -33.51 10.65 21.83
CA MET A 1 -32.14 11.15 21.63
C MET A 1 -31.82 10.90 20.16
N PRO A 2 -31.51 11.93 19.35
CA PRO A 2 -31.09 11.69 17.97
C PRO A 2 -29.75 10.95 18.02
N ALA A 3 -29.66 9.81 17.34
CA ALA A 3 -28.40 9.08 17.23
C ALA A 3 -27.39 9.96 16.47
N PRO A 4 -26.13 10.06 16.92
CA PRO A 4 -25.11 10.79 16.17
C PRO A 4 -24.96 10.12 14.80
N ILE A 5 -25.21 10.88 13.74
CA ILE A 5 -25.02 10.43 12.36
C ILE A 5 -23.50 10.36 12.17
N LEU A 6 -22.93 9.17 12.30
CA LEU A 6 -21.56 8.85 11.92
C LEU A 6 -21.52 8.81 10.39
N GLN A 7 -21.43 9.98 9.76
CA GLN A 7 -21.29 10.05 8.31
C GLN A 7 -19.81 9.91 7.98
N ALA A 8 -19.42 8.76 7.45
CA ALA A 8 -18.05 8.57 6.97
C ALA A 8 -17.82 9.45 5.74
N ASP A 9 -16.65 10.08 5.65
CA ASP A 9 -16.22 10.72 4.40
C ASP A 9 -15.71 9.64 3.44
N TYR A 10 -16.67 8.98 2.79
CA TYR A 10 -16.40 7.94 1.81
C TYR A 10 -15.58 8.43 0.62
N GLU A 11 -15.60 9.72 0.30
CA GLU A 11 -14.80 10.27 -0.78
C GLU A 11 -13.33 10.32 -0.38
N THR A 12 -13.04 10.85 0.80
CA THR A 12 -11.69 10.86 1.38
C THR A 12 -11.13 9.45 1.55
N LEU A 13 -11.94 8.49 2.04
CA LEU A 13 -11.51 7.09 2.15
C LEU A 13 -11.16 6.47 0.79
N ARG A 14 -12.00 6.68 -0.23
CA ARG A 14 -11.75 6.17 -1.59
C ARG A 14 -10.57 6.86 -2.26
N GLU A 15 -10.31 8.13 -1.98
CA GLU A 15 -9.16 8.85 -2.52
C GLU A 15 -7.86 8.35 -1.88
N ALA A 16 -7.85 8.16 -0.56
CA ALA A 16 -6.71 7.60 0.16
C ALA A 16 -6.42 6.15 -0.25
N GLU A 17 -7.46 5.32 -0.40
CA GLU A 17 -7.35 3.94 -0.91
C GLU A 17 -6.67 3.90 -2.27
N ARG A 18 -7.13 4.73 -3.22
CA ARG A 18 -6.59 4.82 -4.58
C ARG A 18 -5.17 5.33 -4.58
N SER A 19 -4.89 6.35 -3.78
CA SER A 19 -3.54 6.92 -3.67
C SER A 19 -2.54 5.90 -3.14
N ALA A 20 -2.90 5.14 -2.11
CA ALA A 20 -2.06 4.09 -1.55
C ALA A 20 -1.77 2.99 -2.59
N LEU A 21 -2.78 2.57 -3.34
CA LEU A 21 -2.62 1.56 -4.39
C LEU A 21 -1.69 2.02 -5.52
N ILE A 22 -1.90 3.25 -6.03
CA ILE A 22 -1.05 3.82 -7.09
C ILE A 22 0.40 3.93 -6.64
N LEU A 23 0.65 4.34 -5.39
CA LEU A 23 2.00 4.43 -4.84
C LEU A 23 2.65 3.05 -4.69
N ALA A 24 1.89 2.02 -4.31
CA ALA A 24 2.39 0.65 -4.23
C ALA A 24 2.83 0.14 -5.61
N GLU A 25 1.98 0.35 -6.63
CA GLU A 25 2.24 -0.08 -8.01
C GLU A 25 3.46 0.64 -8.62
N ASP A 26 3.54 1.97 -8.51
CA ASP A 26 4.68 2.75 -9.02
C ASP A 26 5.99 2.34 -8.32
N LEU A 27 5.95 2.13 -7.01
CA LEU A 27 7.13 1.70 -6.26
C LEU A 27 7.55 0.27 -6.65
N ALA A 28 6.61 -0.67 -6.78
CA ALA A 28 6.89 -2.03 -7.22
C ALA A 28 7.51 -2.06 -8.63
N GLU A 29 7.00 -1.23 -9.55
CA GLU A 29 7.56 -1.10 -10.89
C GLU A 29 9.00 -0.57 -10.87
N ARG A 30 9.24 0.49 -10.09
CA ARG A 30 10.59 1.07 -9.94
C ARG A 30 11.57 0.06 -9.36
N LEU A 31 11.16 -0.70 -8.34
CA LEU A 31 12.02 -1.74 -7.74
C LEU A 31 12.36 -2.85 -8.72
N ARG A 32 11.40 -3.26 -9.56
CA ARG A 32 11.64 -4.26 -10.61
C ARG A 32 12.66 -3.75 -11.63
N LYS A 33 12.54 -2.48 -12.06
CA LYS A 33 13.52 -1.85 -12.97
C LYS A 33 14.90 -1.73 -12.32
N LEU A 34 14.95 -1.28 -11.07
CA LEU A 34 16.20 -1.16 -10.31
C LEU A 34 16.90 -2.51 -10.19
N ARG A 35 16.17 -3.57 -9.84
CA ARG A 35 16.69 -4.93 -9.76
C ARG A 35 17.25 -5.39 -11.11
N ALA A 36 16.51 -5.20 -12.20
CA ALA A 36 16.99 -5.59 -13.53
C ALA A 36 18.31 -4.90 -13.92
N VAL A 37 18.48 -3.61 -13.57
CA VAL A 37 19.73 -2.90 -13.81
C VAL A 37 20.85 -3.43 -12.91
N MET A 38 20.56 -3.73 -11.64
CA MET A 38 21.54 -4.32 -10.74
C MET A 38 22.01 -5.70 -11.20
N ASP A 39 21.06 -6.57 -11.56
CA ASP A 39 21.35 -7.92 -12.02
C ASP A 39 22.25 -7.86 -13.28
N ALA A 40 21.99 -6.93 -14.20
CA ALA A 40 22.86 -6.68 -15.34
C ALA A 40 24.28 -6.22 -14.92
N LEU A 41 24.41 -5.34 -13.93
CA LEU A 41 25.72 -4.90 -13.44
C LEU A 41 26.51 -6.04 -12.78
N GLU A 42 25.82 -6.94 -12.08
CA GLU A 42 26.41 -8.12 -11.44
C GLU A 42 26.90 -9.13 -12.49
N GLU A 43 26.09 -9.37 -13.54
CA GLU A 43 26.42 -10.27 -14.65
C GLU A 43 27.49 -9.71 -15.61
N GLU A 44 27.47 -8.39 -15.87
CA GLU A 44 28.41 -7.70 -16.79
C GLU A 44 29.81 -7.50 -16.17
N GLY A 45 30.03 -8.00 -14.95
CA GLY A 45 31.36 -8.12 -14.36
C GLY A 45 31.80 -6.92 -13.54
N TRP A 46 30.87 -6.13 -12.98
CA TRP A 46 31.23 -5.14 -11.96
C TRP A 46 31.67 -5.87 -10.68
N MET A 47 32.99 -5.87 -10.45
CA MET A 47 33.62 -6.65 -9.39
C MET A 47 34.53 -5.79 -8.50
N GLY A 48 34.83 -6.31 -7.31
CA GLY A 48 35.70 -5.71 -6.31
C GLY A 48 34.94 -5.22 -5.08
N ARG A 49 35.68 -4.76 -4.07
CA ARG A 49 35.12 -4.42 -2.74
C ARG A 49 33.95 -3.43 -2.76
N GLY A 50 33.95 -2.50 -3.72
CA GLY A 50 32.85 -1.53 -3.86
C GLY A 50 31.58 -2.15 -4.44
N ALA A 51 31.72 -3.09 -5.38
CA ALA A 51 30.59 -3.84 -5.93
C ALA A 51 30.01 -4.78 -4.87
N GLU A 52 30.87 -5.50 -4.14
CA GLU A 52 30.48 -6.40 -3.06
C GLU A 52 29.68 -5.68 -1.96
N ALA A 53 30.19 -4.56 -1.44
CA ALA A 53 29.50 -3.77 -0.43
C ALA A 53 28.17 -3.18 -0.94
N PHE A 54 28.12 -2.76 -2.21
CA PHE A 54 26.89 -2.26 -2.82
C PHE A 54 25.82 -3.36 -2.92
N PHE A 55 26.18 -4.53 -3.46
CA PHE A 55 25.22 -5.63 -3.60
C PHE A 55 24.77 -6.14 -2.24
N GLU A 56 25.67 -6.26 -1.26
CA GLU A 56 25.34 -6.60 0.13
C GLU A 56 24.29 -5.63 0.70
N GLU A 57 24.56 -4.32 0.68
CA GLU A 57 23.61 -3.32 1.20
C GLU A 57 22.25 -3.39 0.47
N MET A 58 22.28 -3.56 -0.85
CA MET A 58 21.07 -3.65 -1.64
C MET A 58 20.23 -4.89 -1.33
N HIS A 59 20.86 -6.06 -1.15
CA HIS A 59 20.18 -7.31 -0.88
C HIS A 59 19.70 -7.43 0.57
N GLU A 60 20.48 -6.94 1.53
CA GLU A 60 20.21 -7.10 2.96
C GLU A 60 19.32 -6.00 3.53
N GLU A 61 19.50 -4.75 3.07
CA GLU A 61 18.80 -3.61 3.65
C GLU A 61 17.82 -2.95 2.68
N VAL A 62 18.30 -2.50 1.53
CA VAL A 62 17.54 -1.56 0.69
C VAL A 62 16.34 -2.25 0.04
N LEU A 63 16.55 -3.32 -0.73
CA LEU A 63 15.47 -4.00 -1.46
C LEU A 63 14.44 -4.63 -0.52
N PRO A 64 14.82 -5.29 0.60
CA PRO A 64 13.86 -5.76 1.58
C PRO A 64 13.00 -4.65 2.19
N ARG A 65 13.58 -3.50 2.56
CA ARG A 65 12.83 -2.38 3.14
C ARG A 65 11.82 -1.79 2.16
N PHE A 66 12.21 -1.63 0.90
CA PHE A 66 11.28 -1.15 -0.11
C PHE A 66 10.16 -2.16 -0.42
N ARG A 67 10.45 -3.47 -0.44
CA ARG A 67 9.39 -4.49 -0.53
C ARG A 67 8.40 -4.41 0.62
N ARG A 68 8.88 -4.23 1.85
CA ARG A 68 8.01 -4.03 3.02
C ARG A 68 7.15 -2.77 2.90
N LEU A 69 7.69 -1.71 2.31
CA LEU A 69 6.93 -0.47 2.05
C LEU A 69 5.81 -0.69 1.03
N VAL A 70 6.08 -1.42 -0.07
CA VAL A 70 5.04 -1.80 -1.04
C VAL A 70 3.90 -2.57 -0.35
N ILE A 71 4.25 -3.59 0.43
CA ILE A 71 3.26 -4.40 1.17
C ILE A 71 2.44 -3.52 2.12
N ALA A 72 3.08 -2.62 2.88
CA ALA A 72 2.38 -1.73 3.80
C ALA A 72 1.40 -0.79 3.08
N LEU A 73 1.72 -0.32 1.88
CA LEU A 73 0.83 0.51 1.06
C LEU A 73 -0.36 -0.31 0.53
N GLU A 74 -0.14 -1.54 0.10
CA GLU A 74 -1.21 -2.47 -0.31
C GLU A 74 -2.15 -2.79 0.86
N GLU A 75 -1.60 -3.11 2.03
CA GLU A 75 -2.36 -3.35 3.27
C GLU A 75 -3.15 -2.12 3.69
N THR A 76 -2.59 -0.92 3.50
CA THR A 76 -3.29 0.35 3.80
C THR A 76 -4.49 0.52 2.88
N SER A 77 -4.33 0.31 1.57
CA SER A 77 -5.42 0.38 0.60
C SER A 77 -6.52 -0.63 0.96
N PHE A 78 -6.14 -1.88 1.23
CA PHE A 78 -7.08 -2.92 1.67
C PHE A 78 -7.83 -2.53 2.94
N THR A 79 -7.13 -2.06 3.97
CA THR A 79 -7.73 -1.68 5.25
C THR A 79 -8.71 -0.52 5.09
N LEU A 80 -8.38 0.49 4.28
CA LEU A 80 -9.27 1.63 4.01
C LEU A 80 -10.56 1.18 3.31
N ARG A 81 -10.46 0.22 2.40
CA ARG A 81 -11.63 -0.37 1.73
C ARG A 81 -12.54 -1.10 2.72
N GLU A 82 -11.97 -1.92 3.60
CA GLU A 82 -12.73 -2.65 4.63
C GLU A 82 -13.43 -1.71 5.61
N VAL A 83 -12.75 -0.62 6.01
CA VAL A 83 -13.35 0.44 6.82
C VAL A 83 -14.56 1.05 6.10
N GLY A 84 -14.42 1.42 4.83
CA GLY A 84 -15.53 1.93 4.02
C GLY A 84 -16.71 0.96 3.93
N HIS A 85 -16.45 -0.33 3.78
CA HIS A 85 -17.49 -1.36 3.74
C HIS A 85 -18.24 -1.47 5.08
N SER A 86 -17.50 -1.49 6.19
CA SER A 86 -18.07 -1.60 7.54
C SER A 86 -18.96 -0.41 7.91
N PHE A 87 -18.56 0.81 7.51
CA PHE A 87 -19.40 2.01 7.71
C PHE A 87 -20.70 1.93 6.90
N ASN A 88 -20.64 1.51 5.63
CA ASN A 88 -21.81 1.38 4.77
C ASN A 88 -22.83 0.37 5.33
N GLU A 89 -22.36 -0.81 5.76
CA GLU A 89 -23.22 -1.81 6.41
C GLU A 89 -23.89 -1.29 7.68
N SER A 90 -23.15 -0.51 8.48
CA SER A 90 -23.67 0.07 9.72
C SER A 90 -24.73 1.14 9.45
N GLU A 91 -24.54 1.96 8.41
CA GLU A 91 -25.53 2.95 7.96
C GLU A 91 -26.80 2.27 7.42
N ASP A 92 -26.68 1.22 6.61
CA ASP A 92 -27.82 0.46 6.08
C ASP A 92 -28.65 -0.21 7.18
N GLN A 93 -27.99 -0.77 8.21
CA GLN A 93 -28.66 -1.37 9.37
C GLN A 93 -29.42 -0.32 10.19
N ALA A 94 -28.81 0.85 10.42
CA ALA A 94 -29.45 1.95 11.14
C ALA A 94 -30.65 2.52 10.37
N ALA A 95 -30.52 2.70 9.05
CA ALA A 95 -31.61 3.13 8.17
C ALA A 95 -32.77 2.12 8.20
N THR A 96 -32.46 0.83 8.13
CA THR A 96 -33.47 -0.23 8.24
C THR A 96 -34.20 -0.16 9.57
N GLN A 97 -33.50 -0.05 10.71
CA GLN A 97 -34.15 0.07 12.03
C GLN A 97 -35.02 1.32 12.18
N LEU A 98 -34.67 2.43 11.54
CA LEU A 98 -35.45 3.66 11.57
C LEU A 98 -36.73 3.57 10.73
N LEU A 99 -36.75 2.77 9.66
CA LEU A 99 -37.92 2.57 8.79
C LEU A 99 -39.02 1.70 9.42
N TRP A 100 -38.71 0.93 10.48
CA TRP A 100 -39.68 0.09 11.20
C TRP A 100 -40.21 0.71 12.50
N ARG A 101 -39.93 1.99 12.76
CA ARG A 101 -40.44 2.78 13.89
C ARG A 101 -41.38 3.87 13.43
#